data_AF-A0A4R1R2M9-F1
#
_entry.id   AF-A0A4R1R2M9-F1
#
_cell.length_a   1.000
_cell.length_b   1.000
_cell.length_c   1.000
_cell.angle_alpha   90.00
_cell.angle_beta   90.00
_cell.angle_gamma   90.00
#
_symmetry.space_group_name_H-M   'P 1'
#
loop_
_entity.id
_entity.type
_entity.pdbx_description
1 polymer ?
#
loop_
_entity_poly.entity_id
_entity_poly.type
_entity_poly.pdbx_seq_one_letter_code
_entity_poly.pdbx_strand_id
1 'polypeptide(L)'
;MAENKNAQQVREITDKLEQGIKELFESERFKEYLRTMSKFYNYSFNNTLLIAMQKPEATYVAGYTSWQRNFDRQVMKGEKGIKILAPAPYKAQEEREKIDPLTQKPVIGADGKAVTETVEVLRPAFKVVSVFDVSQTDGKELPDIIVDELKGTVENYEAFFDALKQESPVPIFFEDIPGGAKGFFSPVESRIAIQEGMSEIQTVKTAIHEIAHAKLHAVKPDEKATPEDKKDRHTKEVEAESVAYTVCQRYGIETSDYSFGYIAGWSSGKETKELKSSLDTIRKTAAEMIEGIDAKLKVLLAEKAQSAEMEVEAPVKEAVPEEKPEVPIYRETANYAYETGELESYRASLAANVECRRAIEAAISSNYGDNRLDADAAVKSVLEQFSPERVRYVLANTIQQKDFDGRIPQPLKEWAKSVDVCPENASRFLVDKPNPGLTALFVDAFRQQTEPQKEVMPEKTEESDPEVVAWENDEITSIEVKTVEVKSPFAPLPEEAAKAPKAHRLTAEEKEIKAAVMDTLKGQIAYNNDGMRASYRASNHSFNLLARNGVIIEGNTVTQNGEPLFKIHRRHAARKTQGCYRELMPTLEYIKQEQKQEKPSIRDQLKAAAKQQPEKKSPVKSKTHDMEL
;
A
#
# COMPACT_ATOMS: atom_id res chain seq x y z
N MET A 1 -27.37 50.76 -23.44
CA MET A 1 -26.77 49.72 -24.32
C MET A 1 -25.91 48.72 -23.54
N ALA A 2 -24.91 49.16 -22.75
CA ALA A 2 -24.03 48.25 -22.00
C ALA A 2 -24.73 47.50 -20.84
N GLU A 3 -25.64 48.14 -20.11
CA GLU A 3 -26.44 47.48 -19.05
C GLU A 3 -27.31 46.34 -19.59
N ASN A 4 -27.91 46.54 -20.77
CA ASN A 4 -28.77 45.53 -21.41
C ASN A 4 -27.96 44.30 -21.87
N LYS A 5 -26.71 44.52 -22.33
CA LYS A 5 -25.80 43.43 -22.72
C LYS A 5 -25.31 42.62 -21.52
N ASN A 6 -24.99 43.27 -20.39
CA ASN A 6 -24.60 42.57 -19.17
C ASN A 6 -25.76 41.74 -18.61
N ALA A 7 -26.97 42.32 -18.54
CA ALA A 7 -28.16 41.60 -18.10
C ALA A 7 -28.46 40.36 -18.97
N GLN A 8 -28.30 40.48 -20.30
CA GLN A 8 -28.45 39.35 -21.21
C GLN A 8 -27.40 38.26 -20.97
N GLN A 9 -26.12 38.62 -20.81
CA GLN A 9 -25.05 37.65 -20.53
C GLN A 9 -25.23 36.92 -19.20
N VAL A 10 -25.68 37.63 -18.16
CA VAL A 10 -25.99 37.03 -16.85
C VAL A 10 -27.16 36.06 -16.99
N ARG A 11 -28.20 36.41 -17.75
CA ARG A 11 -29.33 35.52 -18.04
C ARG A 11 -28.89 34.24 -18.75
N GLU A 12 -28.13 34.36 -19.84
CA GLU A 12 -27.61 33.22 -20.61
C GLU A 12 -26.77 32.26 -19.74
N ILE A 13 -25.95 32.80 -18.84
CA ILE A 13 -25.17 31.99 -17.89
C ILE A 13 -26.05 31.34 -16.83
N THR A 14 -27.08 32.05 -16.36
CA THR A 14 -28.02 31.51 -15.37
C THR A 14 -28.87 30.37 -15.97
N ASP A 15 -29.30 30.51 -17.22
CA ASP A 15 -30.03 29.44 -17.93
C ASP A 15 -29.14 28.20 -18.13
N LYS A 16 -27.87 28.40 -18.51
CA LYS A 16 -26.88 27.32 -18.59
C LYS A 16 -26.62 26.65 -17.25
N LEU A 17 -26.59 27.42 -16.15
CA LEU A 17 -26.47 26.89 -14.80
C LEU A 17 -27.66 25.98 -14.46
N GLU A 18 -28.89 26.42 -14.75
CA GLU A 18 -30.08 25.62 -14.46
C GLU A 18 -30.12 24.31 -15.26
N GLN A 19 -29.71 24.35 -16.52
CA GLN A 19 -29.54 23.14 -17.32
C GLN A 19 -28.45 22.23 -16.75
N GLY A 20 -27.28 22.79 -16.44
CA GLY A 20 -26.15 22.05 -15.89
C GLY A 20 -26.48 21.34 -14.57
N ILE A 21 -27.37 21.93 -13.75
CA ILE A 21 -27.83 21.31 -12.50
C ILE A 21 -28.67 20.07 -12.75
N LYS A 22 -29.52 20.06 -13.79
CA LYS A 22 -30.31 18.86 -14.11
C LYS A 22 -29.41 17.74 -14.62
N GLU A 23 -28.51 18.07 -15.54
CA GLU A 23 -27.55 17.14 -16.14
C GLU A 23 -26.55 16.59 -15.10
N LEU A 24 -26.26 17.35 -14.04
CA LEU A 24 -25.36 16.94 -12.96
C LEU A 24 -25.77 15.60 -12.33
N PHE A 25 -27.07 15.34 -12.24
CA PHE A 25 -27.61 14.20 -11.51
C PHE A 25 -27.90 12.97 -12.40
N GLU A 26 -27.65 13.04 -13.71
CA GLU A 26 -27.92 11.96 -14.67
C GLU A 26 -26.77 10.92 -14.78
N SER A 27 -25.76 11.04 -13.91
CA SER A 27 -24.61 10.14 -13.61
C SER A 27 -23.27 10.43 -14.31
N GLU A 28 -22.18 10.10 -13.61
CA GLU A 28 -20.76 10.53 -13.73
C GLU A 28 -20.46 12.02 -13.54
N ARG A 29 -21.33 12.93 -14.02
CA ARG A 29 -21.10 14.38 -13.88
C ARG A 29 -21.08 14.85 -12.43
N PHE A 30 -21.85 14.22 -11.55
CA PHE A 30 -21.82 14.52 -10.12
C PHE A 30 -20.42 14.30 -9.52
N LYS A 31 -19.77 13.19 -9.89
CA LYS A 31 -18.41 12.85 -9.42
C LYS A 31 -17.36 13.81 -9.98
N GLU A 32 -17.49 14.21 -11.24
CA GLU A 32 -16.65 15.24 -11.87
C GLU A 32 -16.79 16.61 -11.19
N TYR A 33 -18.03 16.98 -10.86
CA TYR A 33 -18.32 18.19 -10.10
C TYR A 33 -17.69 18.14 -8.71
N LEU A 34 -17.84 17.05 -7.95
CA LEU A 34 -17.21 16.95 -6.63
C LEU A 34 -15.68 16.99 -6.71
N ARG A 35 -15.08 16.41 -7.76
CA ARG A 35 -13.63 16.54 -8.03
C ARG A 35 -13.22 17.97 -8.36
N THR A 36 -14.06 18.72 -9.06
CA THR A 36 -13.82 20.15 -9.30
C THR A 36 -13.97 20.93 -7.99
N MET A 37 -14.98 20.60 -7.19
CA MET A 37 -15.24 21.23 -5.90
C MET A 37 -14.11 21.01 -4.89
N SER A 38 -13.42 19.87 -4.92
CA SER A 38 -12.27 19.63 -4.02
C SER A 38 -11.10 20.58 -4.29
N LYS A 39 -11.01 21.15 -5.51
CA LYS A 39 -10.00 22.14 -5.90
C LYS A 39 -10.49 23.58 -5.71
N PHE A 40 -11.78 23.82 -5.95
CA PHE A 40 -12.40 25.15 -5.91
C PHE A 40 -13.41 25.30 -4.77
N TYR A 41 -13.12 24.71 -3.60
CA TYR A 41 -14.03 24.70 -2.44
C TYR A 41 -14.37 26.11 -1.92
N ASN A 42 -13.49 27.09 -2.19
CA ASN A 42 -13.68 28.51 -1.85
C ASN A 42 -14.53 29.30 -2.85
N TYR A 43 -14.92 28.69 -3.98
CA TYR A 43 -15.83 29.31 -4.95
C TYR A 43 -17.27 28.95 -4.63
N SER A 44 -18.22 29.82 -5.01
CA SER A 44 -19.64 29.51 -4.87
C SER A 44 -20.03 28.28 -5.69
N PHE A 45 -21.05 27.54 -5.24
CA PHE A 45 -21.63 26.41 -5.97
C PHE A 45 -21.77 26.69 -7.48
N ASN A 46 -22.39 27.81 -7.83
CA ASN A 46 -22.59 28.21 -9.23
C ASN A 46 -21.26 28.39 -9.98
N ASN A 47 -20.27 29.04 -9.37
CA ASN A 47 -18.98 29.24 -10.02
C ASN A 47 -18.20 27.93 -10.16
N THR A 48 -18.25 27.05 -9.15
CA THR A 48 -17.64 25.71 -9.21
C THR A 48 -18.27 24.88 -10.32
N LEU A 49 -19.61 24.89 -10.45
CA LEU A 49 -20.30 24.21 -11.55
C LEU A 49 -19.96 24.83 -12.91
N LEU A 50 -19.89 26.15 -13.02
CA LEU A 50 -19.50 26.83 -14.26
C LEU A 50 -18.07 26.46 -14.68
N ILE A 51 -17.15 26.36 -13.74
CA ILE A 51 -15.78 25.91 -14.01
C ILE A 51 -15.81 24.45 -14.46
N ALA A 52 -16.50 23.56 -13.75
CA ALA A 52 -16.62 22.15 -14.09
C ALA A 52 -17.18 21.95 -15.51
N MET A 53 -18.23 22.69 -15.90
CA MET A 53 -18.85 22.58 -17.22
C MET A 53 -17.97 23.09 -18.37
N GLN A 54 -17.06 24.03 -18.10
CA GLN A 54 -16.25 24.67 -19.14
C GLN A 54 -14.82 24.09 -19.22
N LYS A 55 -14.26 23.65 -18.09
CA LYS A 55 -12.91 23.11 -17.96
C LYS A 55 -12.81 22.16 -16.75
N PRO A 56 -13.31 20.91 -16.85
CA PRO A 56 -13.30 19.93 -15.75
C PRO A 56 -11.90 19.64 -15.17
N GLU A 57 -10.86 19.80 -15.99
CA GLU A 57 -9.47 19.57 -15.62
C GLU A 57 -8.81 20.76 -14.92
N ALA A 58 -9.52 21.90 -14.77
CA ALA A 58 -8.97 23.08 -14.11
C ALA A 58 -8.43 22.75 -12.71
N THR A 59 -7.32 23.36 -12.36
CA THR A 59 -6.62 23.17 -11.07
C THR A 59 -6.56 24.46 -10.28
N TYR A 60 -6.35 25.60 -10.95
CA TYR A 60 -6.29 26.89 -10.30
C TYR A 60 -6.69 27.99 -11.27
N VAL A 61 -7.67 28.81 -10.91
CA VAL A 61 -8.21 29.85 -11.79
C VAL A 61 -8.05 31.24 -11.18
N ALA A 62 -7.64 32.20 -12.00
CA ALA A 62 -7.60 33.60 -11.64
C ALA A 62 -7.96 34.51 -12.82
N GLY A 63 -8.28 35.77 -12.52
CA GLY A 63 -8.49 36.78 -13.56
C GLY A 63 -7.20 37.10 -14.31
N TYR A 64 -7.31 37.54 -15.56
CA TYR A 64 -6.15 37.89 -16.41
C TYR A 64 -5.16 38.83 -15.71
N THR A 65 -5.66 39.92 -15.11
CA THR A 65 -4.82 40.89 -14.39
C THR A 65 -4.24 40.30 -13.10
N SER A 66 -4.94 39.38 -12.44
CA SER A 66 -4.45 38.71 -11.24
C SER A 66 -3.25 37.81 -11.57
N TRP A 67 -3.30 37.08 -12.69
CA TRP A 67 -2.15 36.32 -13.19
C TRP A 67 -0.91 37.19 -13.36
N GLN A 68 -1.08 38.36 -13.97
CA GLN A 68 0.03 39.29 -14.22
C GLN A 68 0.56 39.94 -12.94
N ARG A 69 -0.33 40.39 -12.03
CA ARG A 69 0.06 41.22 -10.88
C ARG A 69 0.44 40.43 -9.64
N ASN A 70 -0.17 39.26 -9.42
CA ASN A 70 -0.04 38.53 -8.16
C ASN A 70 0.81 37.28 -8.30
N PHE A 71 0.99 36.76 -9.52
CA PHE A 71 1.64 35.47 -9.75
C PHE A 71 2.81 35.56 -10.75
N ASP A 72 3.07 36.73 -11.34
CA ASP A 72 4.08 36.91 -12.40
C ASP A 72 3.91 35.92 -13.57
N ARG A 73 2.64 35.68 -13.95
CA ARG A 73 2.26 34.80 -15.07
C ARG A 73 1.44 35.56 -16.11
N GLN A 74 1.58 35.15 -17.35
CA GLN A 74 0.90 35.74 -18.49
C GLN A 74 -0.01 34.69 -19.15
N VAL A 75 -1.28 35.04 -19.35
CA VAL A 75 -2.20 34.19 -20.13
C VAL A 75 -1.70 34.11 -21.56
N MET A 76 -1.58 32.88 -22.08
CA MET A 76 -1.09 32.61 -23.43
C MET A 76 -2.06 33.12 -24.50
N LYS A 77 -1.51 33.52 -25.64
CA LYS A 77 -2.32 34.10 -26.73
C LYS A 77 -3.21 33.03 -27.37
N GLY A 78 -4.51 33.31 -27.44
CA GLY A 78 -5.50 32.42 -28.06
C GLY A 78 -6.29 31.55 -27.07
N GLU A 79 -5.92 31.58 -25.79
CA GLU A 79 -6.61 30.84 -24.73
C GLU A 79 -8.03 31.32 -24.48
N LYS A 80 -8.95 30.37 -24.28
CA LYS A 80 -10.36 30.67 -24.00
C LYS A 80 -10.58 30.84 -22.51
N GLY A 81 -11.08 32.00 -22.10
CA GLY A 81 -11.41 32.27 -20.70
C GLY A 81 -12.69 31.57 -20.24
N ILE A 82 -12.67 31.03 -19.03
CA ILE A 82 -13.78 30.42 -18.31
C ILE A 82 -14.69 31.54 -17.79
N LYS A 83 -15.99 31.46 -18.08
CA LYS A 83 -16.96 32.48 -17.65
C LYS A 83 -17.49 32.16 -16.25
N ILE A 84 -17.37 33.12 -15.33
CA ILE A 84 -17.89 33.02 -13.96
C ILE A 84 -18.70 34.27 -13.58
N LEU A 85 -19.46 34.18 -12.49
CA LEU A 85 -20.20 35.30 -11.92
C LEU A 85 -19.36 36.00 -10.84
N ALA A 86 -19.17 37.31 -10.98
CA ALA A 86 -18.49 38.15 -9.99
C ALA A 86 -19.42 39.23 -9.44
N PRO A 87 -19.34 39.56 -8.14
CA PRO A 87 -20.12 40.64 -7.55
C PRO A 87 -19.73 41.97 -8.19
N ALA A 88 -20.73 42.75 -8.56
CA ALA A 88 -20.62 44.10 -9.10
C ALA A 88 -21.77 44.95 -8.54
N PRO A 89 -21.82 45.16 -7.21
CA PRO A 89 -22.89 45.93 -6.60
C PRO A 89 -22.90 47.36 -7.14
N TYR A 90 -24.09 47.91 -7.30
CA TYR A 90 -24.27 49.28 -7.77
C TYR A 90 -25.08 50.08 -6.75
N LYS A 91 -24.84 51.38 -6.72
CA LYS A 91 -25.56 52.29 -5.82
C LYS A 91 -26.86 52.71 -6.48
N ALA A 92 -27.97 52.56 -5.76
CA ALA A 92 -29.29 53.00 -6.19
C ALA A 92 -29.85 53.99 -5.17
N GLN A 93 -30.46 55.07 -5.63
CA GLN A 93 -31.19 56.00 -4.76
C GLN A 93 -32.60 55.45 -4.53
N GLU A 94 -33.01 55.38 -3.27
CA GLU A 94 -34.33 54.93 -2.85
C GLU A 94 -34.93 55.95 -1.89
N GLU A 95 -36.17 56.37 -2.13
CA GLU A 95 -36.91 57.19 -1.18
C GLU A 95 -37.42 56.30 -0.05
N ARG A 96 -36.98 56.59 1.18
CA ARG A 96 -37.46 55.90 2.39
C ARG A 96 -38.08 56.91 3.33
N GLU A 97 -39.09 56.48 4.08
CA GLU A 97 -39.63 57.30 5.16
C GLU A 97 -38.52 57.60 6.17
N LYS A 98 -38.33 58.88 6.50
CA LYS A 98 -37.37 59.33 7.49
C LYS A 98 -37.85 58.87 8.86
N ILE A 99 -37.11 57.97 9.50
CA ILE A 99 -37.44 57.44 10.82
C ILE A 99 -36.76 58.31 11.88
N ASP A 100 -37.52 58.70 12.91
CA ASP A 100 -36.96 59.39 14.07
C ASP A 100 -36.11 58.42 14.92
N PRO A 101 -34.81 58.69 15.17
CA PRO A 101 -33.92 57.80 15.90
C PRO A 101 -34.38 57.45 17.32
N LEU A 102 -35.17 58.31 17.98
CA LEU A 102 -35.63 58.11 19.35
C LEU A 102 -36.96 57.36 19.42
N THR A 103 -37.85 57.56 18.44
CA THR A 103 -39.21 57.01 18.49
C THR A 103 -39.43 55.80 17.58
N GLN A 104 -38.47 55.51 16.69
CA GLN A 104 -38.57 54.47 15.64
C GLN A 104 -39.84 54.59 14.76
N LYS A 105 -40.44 55.78 14.70
CA LYS A 105 -41.62 56.06 13.87
C LYS A 105 -41.28 57.02 12.73
N PRO A 106 -42.03 56.99 11.62
CA PRO A 106 -41.87 57.95 10.53
C PRO A 106 -42.03 59.38 11.04
N VAL A 107 -41.08 60.25 10.69
CA VAL A 107 -41.17 61.69 10.95
C VAL A 107 -42.30 62.24 10.11
N ILE A 108 -43.38 62.69 10.76
CA ILE A 108 -44.52 63.30 10.07
C ILE A 108 -44.24 64.79 9.87
N GLY A 109 -44.31 65.26 8.62
CA GLY A 109 -44.15 66.66 8.25
C GLY A 109 -45.34 67.51 8.68
N ALA A 110 -45.21 68.84 8.54
CA ALA A 110 -46.26 69.80 8.90
C ALA A 110 -47.57 69.63 8.10
N ASP A 111 -47.54 68.87 7.01
CA ASP A 111 -48.64 68.51 6.11
C ASP A 111 -49.35 67.19 6.48
N GLY A 112 -48.93 66.53 7.58
CA GLY A 112 -49.51 65.27 8.03
C GLY A 112 -49.04 64.03 7.26
N LYS A 113 -48.04 64.15 6.37
CA LYS A 113 -47.44 63.03 5.62
C LYS A 113 -46.07 62.66 6.15
N ALA A 114 -45.65 61.40 5.99
CA ALA A 114 -44.30 60.97 6.33
C ALA A 114 -43.28 61.70 5.45
N VAL A 115 -42.29 62.33 6.06
CA VAL A 115 -41.16 62.96 5.36
C VAL A 115 -40.33 61.85 4.74
N THR A 116 -40.13 61.87 3.43
CA THR A 116 -39.23 60.94 2.74
C THR A 116 -37.82 61.51 2.67
N GLU A 117 -36.82 60.64 2.81
CA GLU A 117 -35.41 60.93 2.63
C GLU A 117 -34.86 60.02 1.53
N THR A 118 -34.09 60.60 0.61
CA THR A 118 -33.40 59.85 -0.43
C THR A 118 -32.17 59.19 0.17
N VAL A 119 -32.22 57.88 0.38
CA VAL A 119 -31.12 57.09 0.91
C VAL A 119 -30.39 56.39 -0.24
N GLU A 120 -29.06 56.47 -0.24
CA GLU A 120 -28.22 55.71 -1.17
C GLU A 120 -28.09 54.27 -0.67
N VAL A 121 -28.73 53.32 -1.37
CA VAL A 121 -28.74 51.90 -1.01
C VAL A 121 -27.87 51.12 -2.00
N LEU A 122 -26.92 50.35 -1.46
CA LEU A 122 -26.10 49.45 -2.27
C LEU A 122 -26.93 48.22 -2.66
N ARG A 123 -27.24 48.06 -3.95
CA ARG A 123 -27.93 46.87 -4.47
C ARG A 123 -26.92 45.81 -4.91
N PRO A 124 -27.05 44.56 -4.41
CA PRO A 124 -26.26 43.44 -4.91
C PRO A 124 -26.57 43.21 -6.39
N ALA A 125 -25.53 43.09 -7.20
CA ALA A 125 -25.62 42.68 -8.59
C ALA A 125 -24.41 41.85 -8.97
N PHE A 126 -24.52 41.10 -10.06
CA PHE A 126 -23.46 40.27 -10.59
C PHE A 126 -23.18 40.64 -12.05
N LYS A 127 -21.94 40.42 -12.46
CA LYS A 127 -21.52 40.51 -13.86
C LYS A 127 -20.77 39.25 -14.27
N VAL A 128 -20.80 38.96 -15.56
CA VAL A 128 -19.99 37.88 -16.14
C VAL A 128 -18.55 38.36 -16.31
N VAL A 129 -17.59 37.64 -15.74
CA VAL A 129 -16.15 37.87 -15.92
C VAL A 129 -15.48 36.63 -16.50
N SER A 130 -14.27 36.82 -17.03
CA SER A 130 -13.46 35.71 -17.56
C SER A 130 -12.27 35.46 -16.65
N VAL A 131 -12.10 34.20 -16.26
CA VAL A 131 -10.92 33.70 -15.54
C VAL A 131 -10.20 32.68 -16.41
N PHE A 132 -8.95 32.40 -16.10
CA PHE A 132 -8.08 31.49 -16.84
C PHE A 132 -7.46 30.52 -15.86
N ASP A 133 -7.34 29.26 -16.27
CA ASP A 133 -6.65 28.25 -15.51
C ASP A 133 -5.12 28.39 -15.62
N VAL A 134 -4.38 27.91 -14.62
CA VAL A 134 -2.91 27.94 -14.62
C VAL A 134 -2.30 27.30 -15.87
N SER A 135 -2.89 26.22 -16.40
CA SER A 135 -2.45 25.56 -17.64
C SER A 135 -2.54 26.45 -18.89
N GLN A 136 -3.30 27.55 -18.80
CA GLN A 136 -3.48 28.54 -19.86
C GLN A 136 -2.51 29.73 -19.71
N THR A 137 -1.57 29.64 -18.78
CA THR A 137 -0.63 30.71 -18.46
C THR A 137 0.81 30.23 -18.51
N ASP A 138 1.70 31.12 -18.91
CA ASP A 138 3.14 30.92 -18.89
C ASP A 138 3.79 31.89 -17.89
N GLY A 139 4.85 31.48 -17.20
CA GLY A 139 5.54 32.28 -16.19
C GLY A 139 6.04 31.48 -14.99
N LYS A 140 6.31 32.18 -13.89
CA LYS A 140 6.94 31.61 -12.69
C LYS A 140 6.12 30.47 -12.09
N GLU A 141 6.78 29.37 -11.71
CA GLU A 141 6.12 28.27 -10.99
C GLU A 141 5.37 28.81 -9.76
N LEU A 142 4.14 28.32 -9.58
CA LEU A 142 3.36 28.68 -8.42
C LEU A 142 3.98 28.02 -7.18
N PRO A 143 3.97 28.70 -6.01
CA PRO A 143 4.33 28.05 -4.77
C PRO A 143 3.49 26.79 -4.59
N ASP A 144 4.06 25.74 -3.99
CA ASP A 144 3.36 24.49 -3.65
C ASP A 144 2.25 24.76 -2.62
N ILE A 145 1.13 25.31 -3.09
CA ILE A 145 -0.11 25.53 -2.33
C ILE A 145 -0.99 24.25 -2.42
N ILE A 146 -0.58 23.31 -3.27
CA ILE A 146 -1.15 21.98 -3.34
C ILE A 146 -0.48 21.20 -2.22
N VAL A 147 -1.17 21.12 -1.06
CA VAL A 147 -0.92 20.10 -0.03
C VAL A 147 -0.49 18.83 -0.74
N ASP A 148 0.72 18.35 -0.43
CA ASP A 148 1.32 17.17 -1.06
C ASP A 148 0.23 16.14 -1.30
N GLU A 149 -0.02 15.79 -2.57
CA GLU A 149 -0.95 14.71 -2.89
C GLU A 149 -0.50 13.50 -2.08
N LEU A 150 -1.33 13.03 -1.13
CA LEU A 150 -1.02 11.83 -0.34
C LEU A 150 -1.14 10.63 -1.28
N LYS A 151 -0.08 10.38 -2.06
CA LYS A 151 -0.04 9.33 -3.06
C LYS A 151 0.08 7.97 -2.36
N GLY A 152 -1.06 7.44 -1.94
CA GLY A 152 -1.28 6.01 -1.68
C GLY A 152 -0.54 5.37 -0.49
N THR A 153 0.46 6.03 0.07
CA THR A 153 1.03 5.82 1.40
C THR A 153 0.92 7.16 2.09
N VAL A 154 0.16 7.24 3.18
CA VAL A 154 -0.01 8.52 3.86
C VAL A 154 1.32 8.76 4.60
N GLU A 155 2.28 9.42 3.95
CA GLU A 155 3.61 9.73 4.50
C GLU A 155 3.49 10.48 5.85
N ASN A 156 2.31 11.05 6.12
CA ASN A 156 1.92 11.68 7.37
C ASN A 156 0.61 11.10 7.96
N TYR A 157 0.36 9.78 7.88
CA TYR A 157 -0.89 9.16 8.35
C TYR A 157 -1.29 9.62 9.75
N GLU A 158 -0.36 9.54 10.69
CA GLU A 158 -0.60 9.89 12.08
C GLU A 158 -0.96 11.36 12.25
N ALA A 159 -0.17 12.27 11.67
CA ALA A 159 -0.45 13.71 11.74
C ALA A 159 -1.76 14.08 11.04
N PHE A 160 -2.08 13.44 9.91
CA PHE A 160 -3.34 13.63 9.20
C PHE A 160 -4.53 13.12 10.01
N PHE A 161 -4.41 11.91 10.58
CA PHE A 161 -5.48 11.33 11.38
C PHE A 161 -5.67 12.08 12.70
N ASP A 162 -4.61 12.62 13.30
CA ASP A 162 -4.70 13.50 14.46
C ASP A 162 -5.34 14.85 14.10
N ALA A 163 -5.06 15.40 12.91
CA ALA A 163 -5.81 16.54 12.39
C ALA A 163 -7.30 16.22 12.24
N LEU A 164 -7.66 15.01 11.77
CA LEU A 164 -9.06 14.56 11.72
C LEU A 164 -9.70 14.44 13.10
N LYS A 165 -9.00 13.89 14.10
CA LYS A 165 -9.49 13.83 15.49
C LYS A 165 -9.75 15.23 16.05
N GLN A 166 -8.85 16.17 15.80
CA GLN A 166 -9.00 17.56 16.23
C GLN A 166 -10.07 18.33 15.44
N GLU A 167 -10.33 17.96 14.18
CA GLU A 167 -11.39 18.54 13.36
C GLU A 167 -12.78 17.97 13.70
N SER A 168 -12.81 16.76 14.22
CA SER A 168 -14.06 16.10 14.60
C SER A 168 -14.78 16.88 15.71
N PRO A 169 -16.09 17.15 15.57
CA PRO A 169 -16.87 17.80 16.62
C PRO A 169 -17.11 16.89 17.83
N VAL A 170 -16.85 15.58 17.69
CA VAL A 170 -17.06 14.54 18.70
C VAL A 170 -15.86 13.59 18.76
N PRO A 171 -15.58 12.95 19.90
CA PRO A 171 -14.46 12.02 20.02
C PRO A 171 -14.61 10.82 19.05
N ILE A 172 -13.48 10.39 18.50
CA ILE A 172 -13.36 9.22 17.62
C ILE A 172 -12.74 8.06 18.42
N PHE A 173 -13.40 6.90 18.41
CA PHE A 173 -12.94 5.67 19.05
C PHE A 173 -12.79 4.54 18.04
N PHE A 174 -11.83 3.67 18.30
CA PHE A 174 -11.69 2.40 17.60
C PHE A 174 -12.34 1.31 18.43
N GLU A 175 -13.21 0.51 17.81
CA GLU A 175 -13.85 -0.63 18.43
C GLU A 175 -14.12 -1.74 17.41
N ASP A 176 -14.37 -2.96 17.87
CA ASP A 176 -14.84 -4.05 17.02
C ASP A 176 -16.37 -3.92 16.82
N ILE A 177 -16.79 -3.56 15.61
CA ILE A 177 -18.17 -3.29 15.21
C ILE A 177 -18.76 -4.53 14.51
N PRO A 178 -19.72 -5.22 15.14
CA PRO A 178 -20.35 -6.39 14.51
C PRO A 178 -21.17 -6.01 13.27
N GLY A 179 -21.23 -6.92 12.29
CA GLY A 179 -22.16 -6.78 11.15
C GLY A 179 -21.58 -6.10 9.90
N GLY A 180 -20.26 -5.92 9.83
CA GLY A 180 -19.57 -5.47 8.60
C GLY A 180 -19.66 -3.97 8.34
N ALA A 181 -20.22 -3.19 9.27
CA ALA A 181 -20.12 -1.74 9.24
C ALA A 181 -18.66 -1.33 9.50
N LYS A 182 -18.19 -0.31 8.78
CA LYS A 182 -16.81 0.18 8.91
C LYS A 182 -16.67 1.28 9.97
N GLY A 183 -17.77 1.91 10.32
CA GLY A 183 -17.88 2.96 11.32
C GLY A 183 -19.31 3.45 11.43
N PHE A 184 -19.58 4.24 12.46
CA PHE A 184 -20.84 4.97 12.62
C PHE A 184 -20.67 6.17 13.54
N PHE A 185 -21.43 7.23 13.27
CA PHE A 185 -21.69 8.31 14.20
C PHE A 185 -22.90 7.97 15.10
N SER A 186 -22.72 8.09 16.42
CA SER A 186 -23.80 7.95 17.41
C SER A 186 -24.25 9.32 17.90
N PRO A 187 -25.45 9.81 17.50
CA PRO A 187 -25.98 11.08 18.01
C PRO A 187 -26.30 11.04 19.50
N VAL A 188 -26.65 9.86 20.03
CA VAL A 188 -27.04 9.68 21.44
C VAL A 188 -25.81 9.76 22.35
N GLU A 189 -24.74 9.06 21.97
CA GLU A 189 -23.51 9.02 22.76
C GLU A 189 -22.53 10.15 22.39
N SER A 190 -22.87 10.94 21.36
CA SER A 190 -22.04 12.02 20.83
C SER A 190 -20.60 11.56 20.58
N ARG A 191 -20.44 10.47 19.83
CA ARG A 191 -19.14 9.89 19.47
C ARG A 191 -19.16 9.29 18.07
N ILE A 192 -17.97 9.10 17.51
CA ILE A 192 -17.73 8.33 16.29
C ILE A 192 -17.03 7.04 16.66
N ALA A 193 -17.56 5.92 16.15
CA ALA A 193 -16.95 4.60 16.23
C ALA A 193 -16.37 4.22 14.87
N ILE A 194 -15.16 3.68 14.85
CA ILE A 194 -14.48 3.17 13.65
C ILE A 194 -14.03 1.73 13.89
N GLN A 195 -14.24 0.87 12.90
CA GLN A 195 -13.84 -0.54 12.97
C GLN A 195 -12.32 -0.69 13.14
N GLU A 196 -11.92 -1.49 14.12
CA GLU A 196 -10.52 -1.88 14.33
C GLU A 196 -9.94 -2.74 13.20
N GLY A 197 -8.64 -2.59 12.93
CA GLY A 197 -7.89 -3.43 11.98
C GLY A 197 -8.11 -3.11 10.50
N MET A 198 -8.77 -1.99 10.16
CA MET A 198 -8.88 -1.51 8.78
C MET A 198 -7.57 -0.90 8.26
N SER A 199 -7.41 -0.86 6.93
CA SER A 199 -6.30 -0.12 6.31
C SER A 199 -6.39 1.37 6.58
N GLU A 200 -5.25 2.06 6.60
CA GLU A 200 -5.14 3.51 6.82
C GLU A 200 -6.08 4.32 5.92
N ILE A 201 -6.09 4.04 4.61
CA ILE A 201 -6.96 4.70 3.63
C ILE A 201 -8.44 4.49 3.97
N GLN A 202 -8.82 3.27 4.34
CA GLN A 202 -10.20 2.96 4.68
C GLN A 202 -10.61 3.63 6.00
N THR A 203 -9.71 3.65 6.98
CA THR A 203 -9.91 4.32 8.26
C THR A 203 -10.12 5.81 8.09
N VAL A 204 -9.29 6.48 7.29
CA VAL A 204 -9.44 7.91 6.96
C VAL A 204 -10.76 8.17 6.22
N LYS A 205 -11.05 7.38 5.18
CA LYS A 205 -12.29 7.49 4.41
C LYS A 205 -13.52 7.39 5.32
N THR A 206 -13.54 6.39 6.19
CA THR A 206 -14.63 6.20 7.15
C THR A 206 -14.69 7.36 8.14
N ALA A 207 -13.56 7.78 8.73
CA ALA A 207 -13.52 8.88 9.69
C ALA A 207 -14.10 10.17 9.11
N ILE A 208 -13.69 10.56 7.90
CA ILE A 208 -14.19 11.76 7.23
C ILE A 208 -15.71 11.65 6.99
N HIS A 209 -16.20 10.48 6.59
CA HIS A 209 -17.63 10.24 6.40
C HIS A 209 -18.43 10.40 7.69
N GLU A 210 -17.96 9.81 8.80
CA GLU A 210 -18.64 9.93 10.09
C GLU A 210 -18.53 11.35 10.68
N ILE A 211 -17.41 12.06 10.46
CA ILE A 211 -17.28 13.48 10.82
C ILE A 211 -18.27 14.32 10.02
N ALA A 212 -18.47 14.02 8.73
CA ALA A 212 -19.46 14.71 7.90
C ALA A 212 -20.88 14.49 8.45
N HIS A 213 -21.22 13.26 8.87
CA HIS A 213 -22.48 13.00 9.57
C HIS A 213 -22.60 13.79 10.88
N ALA A 214 -21.54 13.83 11.68
CA ALA A 214 -21.54 14.58 12.94
C ALA A 214 -21.70 16.09 12.72
N LYS A 215 -21.07 16.68 11.70
CA LYS A 215 -21.20 18.12 11.39
C LYS A 215 -22.55 18.47 10.78
N LEU A 216 -23.09 17.63 9.89
CA LEU A 216 -24.31 17.93 9.14
C LEU A 216 -25.59 17.53 9.87
N HIS A 217 -25.56 16.41 10.59
CA HIS A 217 -26.78 15.70 11.00
C HIS A 217 -26.84 15.41 12.51
N ALA A 218 -25.90 15.92 13.31
CA ALA A 218 -26.02 15.90 14.76
C ALA A 218 -27.26 16.70 15.21
N VAL A 219 -28.08 16.08 16.06
CA VAL A 219 -29.27 16.71 16.61
C VAL A 219 -28.82 17.66 17.72
N LYS A 220 -28.95 18.97 17.50
CA LYS A 220 -28.77 19.94 18.59
C LYS A 220 -30.04 19.96 19.45
N PRO A 221 -29.96 19.67 20.76
CA PRO A 221 -31.14 19.64 21.63
C PRO A 221 -31.90 20.98 21.70
N ASP A 222 -31.17 22.09 21.51
CA ASP A 222 -31.70 23.46 21.61
C ASP A 222 -32.32 24.00 20.30
N GLU A 223 -32.08 23.34 19.16
CA GLU A 223 -32.72 23.71 17.89
C GLU A 223 -34.01 22.90 17.72
N LYS A 224 -35.16 23.57 17.89
CA LYS A 224 -36.47 23.00 17.50
C LYS A 224 -36.54 22.89 15.98
N ALA A 225 -35.99 21.81 15.42
CA ALA A 225 -36.20 21.47 14.02
C ALA A 225 -37.69 21.19 13.78
N THR A 226 -38.30 21.88 12.81
CA THR A 226 -39.68 21.57 12.43
C THR A 226 -39.71 20.21 11.71
N PRO A 227 -40.85 19.48 11.70
CA PRO A 227 -40.94 18.19 10.99
C PRO A 227 -40.60 18.30 9.48
N GLU A 228 -40.82 19.48 8.90
CA GLU A 228 -40.53 19.83 7.51
C GLU A 228 -39.02 20.00 7.23
N ASP A 229 -38.21 20.28 8.27
CA ASP A 229 -36.75 20.40 8.16
C ASP A 229 -36.02 19.06 8.26
N LYS A 230 -36.72 17.96 8.58
CA LYS A 230 -36.10 16.64 8.73
C LYS A 230 -35.78 16.05 7.35
N LYS A 231 -34.51 16.20 6.95
CA LYS A 231 -33.94 15.52 5.79
C LYS A 231 -34.13 13.99 5.91
N ASP A 232 -34.56 13.37 4.82
CA ASP A 232 -34.65 11.91 4.72
C ASP A 232 -33.25 11.27 4.79
N ARG A 233 -33.21 10.00 5.18
CA ARG A 233 -31.94 9.27 5.34
C ARG A 233 -31.11 9.28 4.06
N HIS A 234 -31.73 9.15 2.89
CA HIS A 234 -30.99 9.09 1.64
C HIS A 234 -30.27 10.41 1.35
N THR A 235 -30.93 11.55 1.60
CA THR A 235 -30.28 12.87 1.54
C THR A 235 -29.12 12.99 2.51
N LYS A 236 -29.27 12.49 3.73
CA LYS A 236 -28.18 12.56 4.72
C LYS A 236 -26.93 11.80 4.25
N GLU A 237 -27.11 10.58 3.75
CA GLU A 237 -26.02 9.77 3.20
C GLU A 237 -25.39 10.43 1.97
N VAL A 238 -26.20 10.94 1.03
CA VAL A 238 -25.70 11.64 -0.17
C VAL A 238 -24.83 12.82 0.22
N GLU A 239 -25.27 13.64 1.18
CA GLU A 239 -24.51 14.80 1.63
C GLU A 239 -23.21 14.39 2.31
N ALA A 240 -23.25 13.44 3.26
CA ALA A 240 -22.07 12.97 3.97
C ALA A 240 -21.07 12.27 3.05
N GLU A 241 -21.52 11.43 2.12
CA GLU A 241 -20.69 10.75 1.13
C GLU A 241 -20.07 11.75 0.14
N SER A 242 -20.81 12.77 -0.28
CA SER A 242 -20.30 13.83 -1.17
C SER A 242 -19.23 14.69 -0.49
N VAL A 243 -19.44 15.05 0.78
CA VAL A 243 -18.42 15.75 1.58
C VAL A 243 -17.18 14.87 1.71
N ALA A 244 -17.35 13.60 2.10
CA ALA A 244 -16.23 12.70 2.29
C ALA A 244 -15.42 12.48 1.02
N TYR A 245 -16.09 12.27 -0.12
CA TYR A 245 -15.44 12.17 -1.42
C TYR A 245 -14.61 13.43 -1.74
N THR A 246 -15.19 14.62 -1.52
CA THR A 246 -14.54 15.90 -1.84
C THR A 246 -13.30 16.12 -1.00
N VAL A 247 -13.39 15.87 0.31
CA VAL A 247 -12.26 15.99 1.24
C VAL A 247 -11.19 14.96 0.91
N CYS A 248 -11.54 13.69 0.67
CA CYS A 248 -10.58 12.67 0.26
C CYS A 248 -9.84 13.05 -1.04
N GLN A 249 -10.56 13.57 -2.03
CA GLN A 249 -9.97 14.03 -3.29
C GLN A 249 -9.02 15.22 -3.11
N ARG A 250 -9.30 16.14 -2.18
CA ARG A 250 -8.39 17.27 -1.88
C ARG A 250 -7.00 16.80 -1.45
N TYR A 251 -6.96 15.69 -0.72
CA TYR A 251 -5.74 15.09 -0.19
C TYR A 251 -5.16 13.97 -1.05
N GLY A 252 -5.67 13.75 -2.27
CA GLY A 252 -5.13 12.73 -3.19
C GLY A 252 -5.43 11.28 -2.79
N ILE A 253 -6.37 11.06 -1.87
CA ILE A 253 -6.76 9.71 -1.44
C ILE A 253 -7.59 9.08 -2.55
N GLU A 254 -7.06 8.02 -3.17
CA GLU A 254 -7.76 7.29 -4.22
C GLU A 254 -8.98 6.56 -3.66
N THR A 255 -10.16 7.00 -4.11
CA THR A 255 -11.42 6.46 -3.66
C THR A 255 -12.25 5.95 -4.84
N SER A 256 -11.70 5.00 -5.59
CA SER A 256 -12.37 4.35 -6.72
C SER A 256 -13.69 3.68 -6.31
N ASP A 257 -13.81 3.29 -5.04
CA ASP A 257 -14.97 2.58 -4.48
C ASP A 257 -16.20 3.46 -4.27
N TYR A 258 -16.08 4.80 -4.32
CA TYR A 258 -17.26 5.66 -4.25
C TYR A 258 -18.04 5.57 -5.57
N SER A 259 -19.26 5.04 -5.47
CA SER A 259 -20.22 4.92 -6.56
C SER A 259 -21.46 5.74 -6.24
N PHE A 260 -21.68 6.76 -7.07
CA PHE A 260 -22.82 7.65 -6.98
C PHE A 260 -23.99 7.18 -7.86
N GLY A 261 -24.08 5.88 -8.18
CA GLY A 261 -25.12 5.33 -9.06
C GLY A 261 -26.55 5.52 -8.53
N TYR A 262 -26.71 5.73 -7.21
CA TYR A 262 -27.99 6.02 -6.58
C TYR A 262 -28.41 7.50 -6.68
N ILE A 263 -27.52 8.41 -7.10
CA ILE A 263 -27.79 9.87 -7.16
C ILE A 263 -28.91 10.22 -8.13
N ALA A 264 -29.00 9.52 -9.27
CA ALA A 264 -30.10 9.72 -10.22
C ALA A 264 -31.46 9.42 -9.56
N GLY A 265 -31.53 8.33 -8.78
CA GLY A 265 -32.72 7.97 -8.01
C GLY A 265 -33.02 8.96 -6.87
N TRP A 266 -31.98 9.42 -6.15
CA TRP A 266 -32.11 10.43 -5.11
C TRP A 266 -32.65 11.77 -5.62
N SER A 267 -32.18 12.20 -6.79
CA SER A 267 -32.53 13.49 -7.38
C SER A 267 -33.92 13.48 -8.04
N SER A 268 -34.40 12.29 -8.42
CA SER A 268 -35.69 12.10 -9.07
C SER A 268 -36.83 12.55 -8.16
N GLY A 269 -37.57 13.58 -8.60
CA GLY A 269 -38.71 14.13 -7.87
C GLY A 269 -38.38 15.27 -6.91
N LYS A 270 -37.12 15.69 -6.82
CA LYS A 270 -36.70 16.87 -6.05
C LYS A 270 -36.74 18.14 -6.88
N GLU A 271 -37.08 19.26 -6.24
CA GLU A 271 -37.01 20.55 -6.89
C GLU A 271 -35.56 21.03 -7.05
N THR A 272 -35.28 21.79 -8.11
CA THR A 272 -33.96 22.38 -8.34
C THR A 272 -33.48 23.22 -7.15
N LYS A 273 -34.39 23.85 -6.41
CA LYS A 273 -34.07 24.64 -5.21
C LYS A 273 -33.54 23.75 -4.08
N GLU A 274 -34.14 22.58 -3.87
CA GLU A 274 -33.72 21.62 -2.85
C GLU A 274 -32.34 21.03 -3.19
N LEU A 275 -32.14 20.66 -4.45
CA LEU A 275 -30.86 20.15 -4.95
C LEU A 275 -29.74 21.19 -4.81
N LYS A 276 -30.01 22.45 -5.18
CA LYS A 276 -29.08 23.58 -4.96
C LYS A 276 -28.74 23.76 -3.48
N SER A 277 -29.73 23.65 -2.59
CA SER A 277 -29.52 23.79 -1.14
C SER A 277 -28.61 22.68 -0.58
N SER A 278 -28.84 21.43 -1.01
CA SER A 278 -28.01 20.28 -0.61
C SER A 278 -26.57 20.43 -1.12
N LEU A 279 -26.38 20.85 -2.37
CA LEU A 279 -25.06 21.13 -2.95
C LEU A 279 -24.32 22.28 -2.25
N ASP A 280 -25.03 23.35 -1.88
CA ASP A 280 -24.44 24.46 -1.11
C ASP A 280 -24.03 24.01 0.30
N THR A 281 -24.82 23.12 0.92
CA THR A 281 -24.51 22.50 2.21
C THR A 281 -23.25 21.66 2.10
N ILE A 282 -23.19 20.75 1.11
CA ILE A 282 -22.00 19.92 0.83
C ILE A 282 -20.76 20.81 0.64
N ARG A 283 -20.86 21.86 -0.18
CA ARG A 283 -19.74 22.77 -0.44
C ARG A 283 -19.26 23.44 0.84
N LYS A 284 -20.16 24.04 1.62
CA LYS A 284 -19.81 24.75 2.87
C LYS A 284 -19.10 23.81 3.84
N THR A 285 -19.69 22.65 4.10
CA THR A 285 -19.13 21.69 5.06
C THR A 285 -17.81 21.09 4.58
N ALA A 286 -17.68 20.81 3.28
CA ALA A 286 -16.40 20.36 2.72
C ALA A 286 -15.32 21.44 2.83
N ALA A 287 -15.65 22.71 2.54
CA ALA A 287 -14.72 23.83 2.67
C ALA A 287 -14.28 24.02 4.14
N GLU A 288 -15.22 24.06 5.08
CA GLU A 288 -14.94 24.16 6.51
C GLU A 288 -14.03 23.01 6.98
N MET A 289 -14.31 21.78 6.56
CA MET A 289 -13.52 20.61 6.93
C MET A 289 -12.12 20.65 6.30
N ILE A 290 -12.00 21.03 5.02
CA ILE A 290 -10.70 21.16 4.34
C ILE A 290 -9.86 22.23 5.01
N GLU A 291 -10.40 23.43 5.23
CA GLU A 291 -9.68 24.53 5.89
C GLU A 291 -9.28 24.18 7.32
N GLY A 292 -10.17 23.52 8.07
CA GLY A 292 -9.92 23.06 9.42
C GLY A 292 -8.79 22.02 9.49
N ILE A 293 -8.82 21.00 8.61
CA ILE A 293 -7.77 20.00 8.51
C ILE A 293 -6.45 20.62 8.04
N ASP A 294 -6.46 21.46 7.00
CA ASP A 294 -5.26 22.14 6.48
C ASP A 294 -4.57 22.97 7.58
N ALA A 295 -5.35 23.72 8.37
CA ALA A 295 -4.82 24.51 9.48
C ALA A 295 -4.18 23.64 10.56
N LYS A 296 -4.85 22.55 10.97
CA LYS A 296 -4.36 21.62 12.00
C LYS A 296 -3.14 20.84 11.53
N LEU A 297 -3.18 20.34 10.30
CA LEU A 297 -2.08 19.59 9.69
C LEU A 297 -0.83 20.47 9.59
N LYS A 298 -0.97 21.74 9.19
CA LYS A 298 0.14 22.69 9.14
C LYS A 298 0.81 22.88 10.51
N VAL A 299 0.01 23.00 11.58
CA VAL A 299 0.53 23.13 12.95
C VAL A 299 1.25 21.84 13.36
N LEU A 300 0.63 20.67 13.18
CA LEU A 300 1.21 19.38 13.57
C LEU A 300 2.52 19.07 12.82
N LEU A 301 2.59 19.39 11.53
CA LEU A 301 3.81 19.22 10.74
C LEU A 301 4.90 20.21 11.17
N ALA A 302 4.54 21.45 11.51
CA ALA A 302 5.48 22.44 12.03
C ALA A 302 6.01 22.05 13.42
N GLU A 303 5.15 21.56 14.32
CA GLU A 303 5.55 21.04 15.63
C GLU A 303 6.50 19.85 15.49
N LYS A 304 6.20 18.93 14.57
CA LYS A 304 7.05 17.77 14.27
C LYS A 304 8.40 18.16 13.67
N ALA A 305 8.41 19.18 12.80
CA ALA A 305 9.63 19.74 12.24
C ALA A 305 10.46 20.46 13.33
N GLN A 306 9.81 21.24 14.20
CA GLN A 306 10.49 21.91 15.32
C GLN A 306 11.01 20.93 16.36
N SER A 307 10.28 19.84 16.68
CA SER A 307 10.80 18.80 17.57
C SER A 307 12.01 18.11 16.94
N ALA A 308 11.98 17.85 15.63
CA ALA A 308 13.12 17.30 14.91
C ALA A 308 14.30 18.28 14.87
N GLU A 309 14.05 19.59 14.67
CA GLU A 309 15.10 20.62 14.69
C GLU A 309 15.66 20.86 16.09
N MET A 310 14.84 20.81 17.15
CA MET A 310 15.30 20.91 18.55
C MET A 310 16.11 19.67 18.98
N GLU A 311 15.80 18.50 18.43
CA GLU A 311 16.66 17.31 18.56
C GLU A 311 18.01 17.48 17.84
N VAL A 312 18.08 18.34 16.82
CA VAL A 312 19.27 18.58 15.98
C VAL A 312 20.08 19.82 16.43
N GLU A 313 19.46 20.85 17.03
CA GLU A 313 20.09 22.11 17.48
C GLU A 313 20.48 22.13 18.97
N ALA A 314 20.30 21.04 19.72
CA ALA A 314 20.86 20.94 21.06
C ALA A 314 22.39 21.22 21.01
N PRO A 315 22.93 22.11 21.87
CA PRO A 315 24.23 22.69 21.65
C PRO A 315 25.34 21.64 21.76
N VAL A 316 26.06 21.44 20.66
CA VAL A 316 27.36 20.77 20.60
C VAL A 316 28.38 21.63 21.37
N LYS A 317 28.41 21.47 22.69
CA LYS A 317 29.61 21.79 23.46
C LYS A 317 30.62 20.68 23.17
N GLU A 318 31.84 21.05 22.80
CA GLU A 318 33.02 20.20 22.95
C GLU A 318 33.05 19.70 24.40
N ALA A 319 32.54 18.51 24.59
CA ALA A 319 32.68 17.71 25.78
C ALA A 319 32.91 16.29 25.29
N VAL A 320 33.95 15.69 25.86
CA VAL A 320 34.31 14.27 25.80
C VAL A 320 33.04 13.40 25.64
N PRO A 321 33.03 12.36 24.77
CA PRO A 321 31.84 11.55 24.55
C PRO A 321 31.35 10.97 25.88
N GLU A 322 30.32 11.57 26.45
CA GLU A 322 29.52 10.96 27.51
C GLU A 322 28.46 10.11 26.83
N GLU A 323 28.57 8.81 27.07
CA GLU A 323 27.61 7.78 26.70
C GLU A 323 26.20 8.22 27.10
N LYS A 324 25.26 8.25 26.15
CA LYS A 324 23.83 8.29 26.48
C LYS A 324 23.58 7.15 27.48
N PRO A 325 22.96 7.39 28.66
CA PRO A 325 22.62 6.31 29.56
C PRO A 325 21.52 5.48 28.89
N GLU A 326 21.93 4.40 28.24
CA GLU A 326 21.00 3.45 27.64
C GLU A 326 20.17 2.83 28.77
N VAL A 327 18.87 2.66 28.53
CA VAL A 327 17.99 1.94 29.45
C VAL A 327 18.66 0.59 29.77
N PRO A 328 18.79 0.15 31.02
CA PRO A 328 19.38 -1.16 31.30
C PRO A 328 18.53 -2.30 30.75
N ILE A 329 19.15 -3.45 30.43
CA ILE A 329 18.41 -4.66 30.07
C ILE A 329 17.83 -5.27 31.35
N TYR A 330 16.52 -5.22 31.48
CA TYR A 330 15.79 -5.90 32.54
C TYR A 330 15.69 -7.40 32.24
N ARG A 331 16.29 -8.23 33.10
CA ARG A 331 16.45 -9.68 32.90
C ARG A 331 15.41 -10.53 33.64
N GLU A 332 14.75 -9.97 34.64
CA GLU A 332 13.77 -10.68 35.47
C GLU A 332 12.36 -10.75 34.82
N THR A 333 11.48 -11.55 35.41
CA THR A 333 10.10 -11.75 34.94
C THR A 333 9.19 -10.55 35.22
N ALA A 334 8.07 -10.47 34.50
CA ALA A 334 7.08 -9.41 34.72
C ALA A 334 6.46 -9.48 36.12
N ASN A 335 6.28 -10.70 36.66
CA ASN A 335 5.76 -10.92 38.00
C ASN A 335 6.72 -10.40 39.07
N TYR A 336 8.02 -10.66 38.91
CA TYR A 336 9.05 -10.11 39.80
C TYR A 336 9.02 -8.57 39.79
N ALA A 337 8.95 -7.96 38.61
CA ALA A 337 8.85 -6.50 38.47
C ALA A 337 7.58 -5.92 39.12
N TYR A 338 6.46 -6.65 39.09
CA TYR A 338 5.24 -6.26 39.77
C TYR A 338 5.39 -6.33 41.30
N GLU A 339 5.99 -7.40 41.81
CA GLU A 339 6.19 -7.62 43.25
C GLU A 339 7.21 -6.65 43.86
N THR A 340 8.24 -6.25 43.11
CA THR A 340 9.28 -5.30 43.56
C THR A 340 8.96 -3.84 43.26
N GLY A 341 7.88 -3.55 42.52
CA GLY A 341 7.50 -2.20 42.12
C GLY A 341 8.34 -1.63 40.96
N GLU A 342 9.09 -2.46 40.24
CA GLU A 342 9.98 -2.09 39.13
C GLU A 342 9.33 -2.23 37.73
N LEU A 343 8.00 -2.22 37.69
CA LEU A 343 7.19 -2.40 36.48
C LEU A 343 7.51 -1.40 35.36
N GLU A 344 7.87 -0.17 35.71
CA GLU A 344 8.25 0.87 34.75
C GLU A 344 9.59 0.56 34.09
N SER A 345 10.59 0.13 34.87
CA SER A 345 11.90 -0.31 34.37
C SER A 345 11.77 -1.51 33.43
N TYR A 346 10.91 -2.47 33.78
CA TYR A 346 10.57 -3.61 32.94
C TYR A 346 9.97 -3.18 31.59
N ARG A 347 8.96 -2.29 31.61
CA ARG A 347 8.30 -1.77 30.40
C ARG A 347 9.25 -0.98 29.52
N ALA A 348 10.10 -0.14 30.12
CA ALA A 348 11.11 0.65 29.41
C ALA A 348 12.15 -0.26 28.72
N SER A 349 12.66 -1.27 29.43
CA SER A 349 13.59 -2.26 28.86
C SER A 349 12.95 -3.03 27.69
N LEU A 350 11.69 -3.46 27.85
CA LEU A 350 10.97 -4.17 26.80
C LEU A 350 10.73 -3.30 25.56
N ALA A 351 10.35 -2.03 25.75
CA ALA A 351 10.19 -1.07 24.66
C ALA A 351 11.51 -0.89 23.89
N ALA A 352 12.62 -0.70 24.60
CA ALA A 352 13.95 -0.56 24.00
C ALA A 352 14.41 -1.85 23.28
N ASN A 353 14.04 -3.05 23.77
CA ASN A 353 14.30 -4.31 23.05
C ASN A 353 13.49 -4.41 21.74
N VAL A 354 12.23 -3.97 21.75
CA VAL A 354 11.37 -3.95 20.56
C VAL A 354 11.89 -2.95 19.53
N GLU A 355 12.41 -1.82 19.99
CA GLU A 355 13.03 -0.80 19.14
C GLU A 355 14.34 -1.30 18.51
N CYS A 356 15.22 -1.90 19.31
CA CYS A 356 16.45 -2.55 18.82
C CYS A 356 16.13 -3.62 17.77
N ARG A 357 15.11 -4.46 17.99
CA ARG A 357 14.63 -5.40 16.97
C ARG A 357 14.27 -4.67 15.67
N ARG A 358 13.44 -3.61 15.74
CA ARG A 358 13.00 -2.86 14.55
C ARG A 358 14.20 -2.25 13.80
N ALA A 359 15.18 -1.73 14.53
CA ALA A 359 16.41 -1.20 13.96
C ALA A 359 17.23 -2.27 13.22
N ILE A 360 17.39 -3.47 13.82
CA ILE A 360 18.05 -4.60 13.16
C ILE A 360 17.31 -5.01 11.87
N GLU A 361 15.99 -5.10 11.91
CA GLU A 361 15.17 -5.42 10.72
C GLU A 361 15.33 -4.37 9.62
N ALA A 362 15.30 -3.09 9.98
CA ALA A 362 15.46 -1.98 9.06
C ALA A 362 16.88 -1.93 8.47
N ALA A 363 17.91 -2.16 9.29
CA ALA A 363 19.30 -2.19 8.87
C ALA A 363 19.57 -3.33 7.88
N ILE A 364 19.09 -4.54 8.18
CA ILE A 364 19.21 -5.68 7.24
C ILE A 364 18.46 -5.39 5.94
N SER A 365 17.25 -4.83 6.01
CA SER A 365 16.46 -4.53 4.81
C SER A 365 17.08 -3.44 3.94
N SER A 366 17.67 -2.41 4.54
CA SER A 366 18.20 -1.24 3.81
C SER A 366 19.57 -1.52 3.19
N ASN A 367 20.34 -2.44 3.78
CA ASN A 367 21.67 -2.83 3.30
C ASN A 367 21.66 -4.15 2.49
N TYR A 368 20.47 -4.64 2.11
CA TYR A 368 20.31 -5.84 1.29
C TYR A 368 19.95 -5.47 -0.16
N GLY A 369 20.88 -5.72 -1.09
CA GLY A 369 20.75 -5.42 -2.51
C GLY A 369 21.54 -6.43 -3.36
N ASP A 370 21.14 -6.66 -4.61
CA ASP A 370 21.83 -7.57 -5.54
C ASP A 370 22.09 -9.00 -4.99
N ASN A 371 21.16 -9.50 -4.15
CA ASN A 371 21.29 -10.75 -3.40
C ASN A 371 22.52 -10.84 -2.49
N ARG A 372 23.02 -9.70 -2.03
CA ARG A 372 24.12 -9.57 -1.06
C ARG A 372 23.68 -8.65 0.07
N LEU A 373 24.08 -9.02 1.29
CA LEU A 373 23.92 -8.17 2.46
C LEU A 373 25.26 -7.52 2.73
N ASP A 374 25.30 -6.19 2.75
CA ASP A 374 26.40 -5.46 3.38
C ASP A 374 26.21 -5.55 4.90
N ALA A 375 26.67 -6.67 5.46
CA ALA A 375 26.44 -7.00 6.86
C ALA A 375 27.24 -6.06 7.78
N ASP A 376 28.40 -5.59 7.36
CA ASP A 376 29.23 -4.71 8.17
C ASP A 376 28.63 -3.32 8.31
N ALA A 377 28.14 -2.74 7.20
CA ALA A 377 27.42 -1.47 7.22
C ALA A 377 26.12 -1.56 8.03
N ALA A 378 25.39 -2.68 7.86
CA ALA A 378 24.16 -2.92 8.62
C ALA A 378 24.44 -2.97 10.14
N VAL A 379 25.44 -3.73 10.58
CA VAL A 379 25.80 -3.84 11.99
C VAL A 379 26.24 -2.49 12.56
N LYS A 380 27.08 -1.76 11.83
CA LYS A 380 27.55 -0.44 12.25
C LYS A 380 26.39 0.52 12.50
N SER A 381 25.40 0.55 11.60
CA SER A 381 24.23 1.43 11.74
C SER A 381 23.38 1.13 12.98
N VAL A 382 23.36 -0.13 13.44
CA VAL A 382 22.63 -0.53 14.66
C VAL A 382 23.46 -0.22 15.91
N LEU A 383 24.77 -0.44 15.87
CA LEU A 383 25.70 -0.15 16.96
C LEU A 383 25.85 1.36 17.24
N GLU A 384 25.54 2.22 16.27
CA GLU A 384 25.45 3.67 16.46
C GLU A 384 24.25 4.08 17.34
N GLN A 385 23.23 3.23 17.46
CA GLN A 385 21.97 3.53 18.15
C GLN A 385 21.77 2.72 19.45
N PHE A 386 22.34 1.53 19.53
CA PHE A 386 22.15 0.60 20.66
C PHE A 386 23.49 0.01 21.11
N SER A 387 23.63 -0.24 22.41
CA SER A 387 24.80 -0.94 22.96
C SER A 387 24.97 -2.32 22.34
N PRO A 388 26.23 -2.77 22.19
CA PRO A 388 26.51 -4.16 21.83
C PRO A 388 25.80 -5.17 22.74
N GLU A 389 25.63 -4.87 24.02
CA GLU A 389 24.95 -5.77 24.96
C GLU A 389 23.47 -5.98 24.61
N ARG A 390 22.74 -4.90 24.28
CA ARG A 390 21.32 -4.99 23.90
C ARG A 390 21.13 -5.68 22.56
N VAL A 391 21.96 -5.35 21.57
CA VAL A 391 21.94 -6.01 20.26
C VAL A 391 22.21 -7.52 20.43
N ARG A 392 23.23 -7.88 21.23
CA ARG A 392 23.52 -9.27 21.57
C ARG A 392 22.34 -9.97 22.23
N TYR A 393 21.66 -9.32 23.17
CA TYR A 393 20.49 -9.88 23.86
C TYR A 393 19.32 -10.18 22.91
N VAL A 394 18.98 -9.23 22.02
CA VAL A 394 17.90 -9.40 21.03
C VAL A 394 18.23 -10.46 19.98
N LEU A 395 19.47 -10.49 19.49
CA LEU A 395 19.93 -11.49 18.52
C LEU A 395 19.99 -12.90 19.11
N ALA A 396 20.49 -13.04 20.34
CA ALA A 396 20.54 -14.32 21.02
C ALA A 396 19.13 -14.88 21.26
N ASN A 397 18.19 -14.05 21.75
CA ASN A 397 16.79 -14.43 21.87
C ASN A 397 16.21 -14.92 20.53
N THR A 398 16.49 -14.19 19.45
CA THR A 398 16.01 -14.54 18.10
C THR A 398 16.53 -15.90 17.65
N ILE A 399 17.81 -16.20 17.86
CA ILE A 399 18.39 -17.49 17.47
C ILE A 399 17.88 -18.61 18.37
N GLN A 400 17.73 -18.39 19.68
CA GLN A 400 17.17 -19.40 20.59
C GLN A 400 15.74 -19.80 20.19
N GLN A 401 14.90 -18.86 19.76
CA GLN A 401 13.55 -19.16 19.28
C GLN A 401 13.52 -19.75 17.85
N LYS A 402 14.62 -19.69 17.11
CA LYS A 402 14.78 -20.24 15.75
C LYS A 402 15.81 -21.37 15.69
N ASP A 403 16.03 -22.07 16.82
CA ASP A 403 17.02 -23.15 16.91
C ASP A 403 16.75 -24.31 15.93
N PHE A 404 15.48 -24.50 15.54
CA PHE A 404 15.02 -25.47 14.55
C PHE A 404 15.41 -25.11 13.10
N ASP A 405 15.76 -23.85 12.80
CA ASP A 405 15.98 -23.42 11.41
C ASP A 405 17.35 -23.87 10.90
N GLY A 406 17.37 -24.66 9.83
CA GLY A 406 18.58 -25.21 9.24
C GLY A 406 19.48 -24.18 8.53
N ARG A 407 19.00 -22.95 8.32
CA ARG A 407 19.78 -21.86 7.70
C ARG A 407 20.69 -21.14 8.69
N ILE A 408 20.47 -21.31 9.99
CA ILE A 408 21.31 -20.74 11.03
C ILE A 408 22.43 -21.76 11.35
N PRO A 409 23.71 -21.41 11.19
CA PRO A 409 24.83 -22.30 11.50
C PRO A 409 24.85 -22.74 12.97
N GLN A 410 25.31 -23.97 13.21
CA GLN A 410 25.43 -24.55 14.56
C GLN A 410 26.25 -23.68 15.54
N PRO A 411 27.38 -23.05 15.13
CA PRO A 411 28.14 -22.17 16.02
C PRO A 411 27.33 -20.97 16.54
N LEU A 412 26.42 -20.42 15.73
CA LEU A 412 25.56 -19.29 16.15
C LEU A 412 24.48 -19.74 17.12
N LYS A 413 23.99 -20.97 16.98
CA LYS A 413 23.03 -21.57 17.92
C LYS A 413 23.67 -21.81 19.29
N GLU A 414 24.91 -22.29 19.31
CA GLU A 414 25.68 -22.49 20.54
C GLU A 414 26.02 -21.15 21.20
N TRP A 415 26.41 -20.16 20.40
CA TRP A 415 26.62 -18.79 20.86
C TRP A 415 25.36 -18.21 21.52
N ALA A 416 24.19 -18.35 20.88
CA ALA A 416 22.95 -17.81 21.39
C ALA A 416 22.56 -18.41 22.74
N LYS A 417 22.85 -19.71 22.97
CA LYS A 417 22.63 -20.38 24.28
C LYS A 417 23.51 -19.85 25.41
N SER A 418 24.60 -19.14 25.11
CA SER A 418 25.47 -18.53 26.14
C SER A 418 24.86 -17.28 26.78
N VAL A 419 23.81 -16.71 26.18
CA VAL A 419 23.13 -15.52 26.68
C VAL A 419 21.86 -15.96 27.38
N ASP A 420 21.73 -15.64 28.66
CA ASP A 420 20.51 -15.91 29.41
C ASP A 420 19.43 -14.90 29.02
N VAL A 421 18.28 -15.42 28.57
CA VAL A 421 17.15 -14.64 28.05
C VAL A 421 15.88 -15.10 28.76
N CYS A 422 15.12 -14.15 29.30
CA CYS A 422 13.87 -14.43 29.99
C CYS A 422 12.84 -15.07 29.01
N PRO A 423 12.39 -16.33 29.24
CA PRO A 423 11.51 -17.06 28.32
C PRO A 423 10.14 -16.40 28.11
N GLU A 424 9.61 -15.70 29.12
CA GLU A 424 8.28 -15.07 29.08
C GLU A 424 8.17 -13.98 28.01
N ASN A 425 9.28 -13.32 27.67
CA ASN A 425 9.33 -12.23 26.70
C ASN A 425 9.89 -12.63 25.34
N ALA A 426 10.26 -13.91 25.18
CA ALA A 426 11.02 -14.37 24.04
C ALA A 426 10.32 -14.10 22.70
N SER A 427 8.99 -14.09 22.65
CA SER A 427 8.23 -13.81 21.43
C SER A 427 8.08 -12.32 21.08
N ARG A 428 8.36 -11.39 22.02
CA ARG A 428 8.00 -9.96 21.87
C ARG A 428 8.98 -9.17 21.00
N PHE A 429 10.25 -9.57 20.97
CA PHE A 429 11.32 -8.85 20.26
C PHE A 429 12.13 -9.76 19.32
N LEU A 430 11.45 -10.71 18.65
CA LEU A 430 12.06 -11.57 17.63
C LEU A 430 12.23 -10.87 16.30
N VAL A 431 13.46 -10.85 15.78
CA VAL A 431 13.76 -10.37 14.42
C VAL A 431 13.22 -11.40 13.41
N ASP A 432 11.99 -11.19 12.94
CA ASP A 432 11.22 -12.19 12.17
C ASP A 432 11.05 -11.83 10.69
N LYS A 433 11.07 -10.54 10.35
CA LYS A 433 10.93 -10.06 8.97
C LYS A 433 12.06 -10.49 8.02
N PRO A 434 13.35 -10.32 8.34
CA PRO A 434 14.42 -10.78 7.46
C PRO A 434 14.48 -12.31 7.46
N ASN A 435 14.95 -12.88 6.34
CA ASN A 435 15.11 -14.31 6.27
C ASN A 435 16.16 -14.76 7.34
N PRO A 436 15.99 -15.94 7.98
CA PRO A 436 16.92 -16.41 9.01
C PRO A 436 18.38 -16.55 8.56
N GLY A 437 18.64 -16.71 7.26
CA GLY A 437 20.01 -16.71 6.71
C GLY A 437 20.65 -15.32 6.71
N LEU A 438 19.90 -14.26 6.40
CA LEU A 438 20.34 -12.88 6.50
C LEU A 438 20.53 -12.47 7.96
N THR A 439 19.64 -12.92 8.84
CA THR A 439 19.85 -12.76 10.29
C THR A 439 21.13 -13.46 10.73
N ALA A 440 21.42 -14.66 10.24
CA ALA A 440 22.66 -15.36 10.55
C ALA A 440 23.90 -14.60 10.04
N LEU A 441 23.86 -14.06 8.82
CA LEU A 441 24.95 -13.23 8.28
C LEU A 441 25.17 -11.95 9.11
N PHE A 442 24.08 -11.28 9.53
CA PHE A 442 24.15 -10.12 10.40
C PHE A 442 24.74 -10.46 11.77
N VAL A 443 24.31 -11.57 12.38
CA VAL A 443 24.83 -12.04 13.67
C VAL A 443 26.32 -12.36 13.55
N ASP A 444 26.74 -13.00 12.47
CA ASP A 444 28.14 -13.34 12.26
C ASP A 444 29.01 -12.08 12.15
N ALA A 445 28.61 -11.09 11.34
CA ALA A 445 29.28 -9.79 11.24
C ALA A 445 29.29 -9.04 12.58
N PHE A 446 28.17 -9.04 13.31
CA PHE A 446 28.08 -8.44 14.65
C PHE A 446 29.10 -9.04 15.61
N ARG A 447 29.25 -10.36 15.62
CA ARG A 447 30.22 -11.05 16.47
C ARG A 447 31.65 -10.72 16.07
N GLN A 448 31.96 -10.67 14.78
CA GLN A 448 33.29 -10.30 14.29
C GLN A 448 33.68 -8.87 14.71
N GLN A 449 32.71 -7.95 14.80
CA GLN A 449 32.94 -6.55 15.17
C GLN A 449 32.95 -6.29 16.69
N THR A 450 32.26 -7.11 17.49
CA THR A 450 32.03 -6.82 18.92
C THR A 450 32.67 -7.80 19.89
N GLU A 451 32.97 -9.04 19.46
CA GLU A 451 33.65 -10.01 20.30
C GLU A 451 35.17 -9.87 20.13
N PRO A 452 35.96 -9.88 21.22
CA PRO A 452 37.41 -9.92 21.12
C PRO A 452 37.81 -11.17 20.32
N GLN A 453 38.63 -10.98 19.28
CA GLN A 453 39.17 -12.10 18.52
C GLN A 453 39.85 -13.04 19.51
N LYS A 454 39.30 -14.25 19.67
CA LYS A 454 40.07 -15.34 20.27
C LYS A 454 41.27 -15.52 19.37
N GLU A 455 42.46 -15.19 19.87
CA GLU A 455 43.71 -15.68 19.30
C GLU A 455 43.55 -17.19 19.13
N VAL A 456 43.34 -17.59 17.89
CA VAL A 456 43.42 -18.99 17.51
C VAL A 456 44.89 -19.31 17.66
N MET A 457 45.25 -19.92 18.80
CA MET A 457 46.51 -20.64 18.92
C MET A 457 46.62 -21.54 17.69
N PRO A 458 47.68 -21.44 16.87
CA PRO A 458 47.79 -22.25 15.68
C PRO A 458 47.92 -23.71 16.12
N GLU A 459 46.91 -24.51 15.79
CA GLU A 459 47.03 -25.95 15.83
C GLU A 459 48.09 -26.32 14.79
N LYS A 460 49.24 -26.82 15.29
CA LYS A 460 50.41 -27.33 14.56
C LYS A 460 50.18 -27.57 13.06
N THR A 461 50.73 -26.68 12.24
CA THR A 461 51.27 -27.03 10.93
C THR A 461 52.59 -27.75 11.11
N GLU A 462 52.61 -29.06 10.79
CA GLU A 462 53.86 -29.72 10.39
C GLU A 462 54.27 -29.24 9.00
N GLU A 463 55.59 -29.19 8.82
CA GLU A 463 56.35 -28.46 7.79
C GLU A 463 56.01 -28.81 6.33
N SER A 464 56.06 -27.79 5.47
CA SER A 464 56.65 -27.90 4.14
C SER A 464 57.31 -26.57 3.77
N ASP A 465 58.57 -26.63 3.36
CA ASP A 465 59.53 -25.53 3.18
C ASP A 465 59.18 -24.52 2.04
N PRO A 466 59.80 -23.31 2.06
CA PRO A 466 59.40 -22.11 1.34
C PRO A 466 60.19 -21.82 0.05
N GLU A 467 59.49 -21.36 -1.00
CA GLU A 467 60.04 -20.47 -2.05
C GLU A 467 58.85 -19.84 -2.81
N VAL A 468 58.37 -18.64 -2.42
CA VAL A 468 58.61 -17.34 -3.10
C VAL A 468 58.13 -17.41 -4.57
N VAL A 469 57.07 -16.73 -5.05
CA VAL A 469 56.75 -15.29 -4.98
C VAL A 469 55.27 -14.98 -5.27
N ALA A 470 54.75 -14.04 -4.46
CA ALA A 470 53.72 -13.00 -4.63
C ALA A 470 52.81 -12.92 -5.86
N TRP A 471 51.51 -12.71 -5.59
CA TRP A 471 50.69 -11.68 -6.26
C TRP A 471 49.97 -10.87 -5.17
N GLU A 472 50.28 -9.58 -5.11
CA GLU A 472 49.61 -8.57 -4.30
C GLU A 472 48.90 -7.56 -5.21
N ASN A 473 47.75 -7.08 -4.73
CA ASN A 473 47.00 -5.88 -5.15
C ASN A 473 46.03 -6.02 -6.32
N ASP A 474 44.83 -6.52 -5.99
CA ASP A 474 43.58 -6.29 -6.70
C ASP A 474 43.40 -4.81 -7.09
N GLU A 475 43.66 -4.44 -8.36
CA GLU A 475 42.64 -3.83 -9.23
C GLU A 475 43.09 -3.64 -10.70
N ILE A 476 42.11 -3.64 -11.60
CA ILE A 476 42.15 -4.15 -12.98
C ILE A 476 42.41 -3.03 -14.00
N THR A 477 43.29 -3.26 -14.99
CA THR A 477 43.30 -2.46 -16.23
C THR A 477 43.46 -3.31 -17.49
N SER A 478 42.38 -3.31 -18.29
CA SER A 478 42.29 -3.61 -19.74
C SER A 478 43.00 -4.85 -20.29
N ILE A 479 42.24 -5.85 -20.73
CA ILE A 479 42.75 -6.81 -21.73
C ILE A 479 41.70 -7.03 -22.82
N GLU A 480 42.08 -6.57 -24.02
CA GLU A 480 41.40 -6.82 -25.28
C GLU A 480 41.33 -8.33 -25.58
N VAL A 481 40.19 -8.75 -26.12
CA VAL A 481 39.95 -10.09 -26.61
C VAL A 481 40.88 -10.41 -27.79
N LYS A 482 41.70 -11.46 -27.65
CA LYS A 482 42.14 -12.30 -28.78
C LYS A 482 42.11 -13.78 -28.39
N THR A 483 41.18 -14.47 -29.04
CA THR A 483 41.00 -15.92 -29.06
C THR A 483 42.20 -16.63 -29.70
N VAL A 484 42.68 -17.72 -29.09
CA VAL A 484 43.27 -18.87 -29.82
C VAL A 484 42.94 -20.16 -29.07
N GLU A 485 42.25 -21.07 -29.76
CA GLU A 485 42.01 -22.45 -29.35
C GLU A 485 43.31 -23.26 -29.30
N VAL A 486 43.52 -24.07 -28.25
CA VAL A 486 44.38 -25.26 -28.34
C VAL A 486 43.72 -26.42 -27.62
N LYS A 487 43.54 -27.52 -28.38
CA LYS A 487 42.90 -28.77 -27.99
C LYS A 487 43.65 -29.51 -26.87
N SER A 488 42.88 -30.08 -25.96
CA SER A 488 43.32 -30.98 -24.89
C SER A 488 43.95 -32.28 -25.45
N PRO A 489 45.15 -32.69 -24.98
CA PRO A 489 45.73 -33.97 -25.27
C PRO A 489 45.63 -34.88 -24.04
N PHE A 490 44.65 -35.79 -24.01
CA PHE A 490 44.79 -37.19 -23.59
C PHE A 490 43.40 -37.81 -23.38
N ALA A 491 43.14 -38.89 -24.10
CA ALA A 491 42.13 -39.87 -23.77
C ALA A 491 42.82 -41.09 -23.16
N PRO A 492 42.34 -41.61 -22.02
CA PRO A 492 42.51 -43.02 -21.67
C PRO A 492 41.27 -43.84 -22.03
N LEU A 493 41.53 -45.10 -22.35
CA LEU A 493 40.66 -46.17 -22.87
C LEU A 493 39.69 -46.74 -21.80
N PRO A 494 38.75 -47.63 -22.20
CA PRO A 494 37.39 -47.66 -21.66
C PRO A 494 37.20 -48.81 -20.66
N GLU A 495 37.37 -48.57 -19.36
CA GLU A 495 36.86 -49.54 -18.37
C GLU A 495 36.43 -48.99 -17.01
N GLU A 496 36.28 -47.67 -16.86
CA GLU A 496 35.73 -47.09 -15.62
C GLU A 496 34.71 -45.93 -15.83
N ALA A 497 34.16 -45.80 -17.03
CA ALA A 497 33.14 -44.79 -17.37
C ALA A 497 31.69 -45.25 -17.10
N ALA A 498 31.46 -46.03 -16.03
CA ALA A 498 30.16 -46.70 -15.81
C ALA A 498 29.35 -46.19 -14.61
N LYS A 499 29.63 -45.01 -14.03
CA LYS A 499 28.76 -44.39 -13.00
C LYS A 499 28.74 -42.85 -13.05
N ALA A 500 28.19 -42.29 -14.12
CA ALA A 500 27.58 -40.95 -14.08
C ALA A 500 26.10 -41.07 -14.51
N PRO A 501 25.12 -40.53 -13.77
CA PRO A 501 23.71 -40.71 -14.11
C PRO A 501 23.36 -39.97 -15.39
N LYS A 502 22.94 -40.71 -16.42
CA LYS A 502 22.39 -40.12 -17.66
C LYS A 502 21.05 -39.44 -17.33
N ALA A 503 20.88 -38.19 -17.75
CA ALA A 503 19.60 -37.48 -17.69
C ALA A 503 18.50 -38.29 -18.42
N HIS A 504 17.36 -38.48 -17.75
CA HIS A 504 16.24 -39.27 -18.28
C HIS A 504 15.64 -38.59 -19.53
N ARG A 505 15.56 -39.33 -20.65
CA ARG A 505 14.91 -38.86 -21.88
C ARG A 505 13.41 -39.17 -21.81
N LEU A 506 12.60 -38.13 -21.62
CA LEU A 506 11.13 -38.22 -21.64
C LEU A 506 10.63 -38.92 -22.92
N THR A 507 9.69 -39.85 -22.74
CA THR A 507 8.93 -40.51 -23.81
C THR A 507 8.06 -39.50 -24.57
N ALA A 508 7.55 -39.88 -25.75
CA ALA A 508 6.69 -39.00 -26.55
C ALA A 508 5.41 -38.61 -25.79
N GLU A 509 4.84 -39.57 -25.05
CA GLU A 509 3.65 -39.39 -24.20
C GLU A 509 3.94 -38.46 -23.01
N GLU A 510 5.06 -38.65 -22.30
CA GLU A 510 5.45 -37.76 -21.19
C GLU A 510 5.76 -36.33 -21.66
N LYS A 511 6.24 -36.15 -22.90
CA LYS A 511 6.41 -34.82 -23.51
C LYS A 511 5.07 -34.14 -23.79
N GLU A 512 4.08 -34.90 -24.25
CA GLU A 512 2.73 -34.40 -24.51
C GLU A 512 2.00 -34.05 -23.20
N ILE A 513 2.15 -34.89 -22.17
CA ILE A 513 1.69 -34.61 -20.81
C ILE A 513 2.39 -33.37 -20.25
N LYS A 514 3.72 -33.26 -20.39
CA LYS A 514 4.48 -32.09 -19.94
C LYS A 514 3.98 -30.80 -20.60
N ALA A 515 3.69 -30.84 -21.90
CA ALA A 515 3.15 -29.68 -22.61
C ALA A 515 1.73 -29.31 -22.12
N ALA A 516 0.87 -30.31 -21.91
CA ALA A 516 -0.48 -30.10 -21.39
C ALA A 516 -0.50 -29.56 -19.95
N VAL A 517 0.40 -30.04 -19.08
CA VAL A 517 0.59 -29.50 -17.71
C VAL A 517 1.07 -28.05 -17.77
N MET A 518 2.00 -27.73 -18.66
CA MET A 518 2.47 -26.34 -18.81
C MET A 518 1.37 -25.41 -19.32
N ASP A 519 0.50 -25.89 -20.22
CA ASP A 519 -0.64 -25.12 -20.73
C ASP A 519 -1.66 -24.81 -19.62
N THR A 520 -2.01 -25.81 -18.80
CA THR A 520 -2.93 -25.62 -17.67
C THR A 520 -2.36 -24.73 -16.57
N LEU A 521 -1.07 -24.88 -16.23
CA LEU A 521 -0.39 -23.99 -15.29
C LEU A 521 -0.34 -22.54 -15.79
N LYS A 522 -0.10 -22.33 -17.09
CA LYS A 522 -0.11 -20.98 -17.69
C LYS A 522 -1.49 -20.32 -17.59
N GLY A 523 -2.56 -21.07 -17.82
CA GLY A 523 -3.93 -20.60 -17.61
C GLY A 523 -4.22 -20.23 -16.16
N GLN A 524 -3.85 -21.11 -15.22
CA GLN A 524 -4.04 -20.87 -13.79
C GLN A 524 -3.26 -19.65 -13.31
N ILE A 525 -2.02 -19.48 -13.76
CA ILE A 525 -1.15 -18.36 -13.40
C ILE A 525 -1.69 -17.05 -13.96
N ALA A 526 -2.16 -17.03 -15.22
CA ALA A 526 -2.77 -15.84 -15.81
C ALA A 526 -4.01 -15.41 -15.02
N TYR A 527 -4.86 -16.35 -14.61
CA TYR A 527 -6.03 -16.07 -13.79
C TYR A 527 -5.66 -15.63 -12.37
N ASN A 528 -4.69 -16.27 -11.71
CA ASN A 528 -4.25 -15.88 -10.37
C ASN A 528 -3.61 -14.47 -10.36
N ASN A 529 -2.92 -14.10 -11.43
CA ASN A 529 -2.26 -12.81 -11.55
C ASN A 529 -3.20 -11.68 -11.99
N ASP A 530 -4.10 -11.93 -12.95
CA ASP A 530 -4.90 -10.89 -13.63
C ASP A 530 -6.42 -11.04 -13.41
N GLY A 531 -6.86 -12.06 -12.65
CA GLY A 531 -8.26 -12.34 -12.35
C GLY A 531 -9.12 -12.50 -13.61
N MET A 532 -10.27 -11.83 -13.62
CA MET A 532 -11.21 -11.82 -14.75
C MET A 532 -10.66 -11.15 -16.02
N ARG A 533 -9.50 -10.45 -15.94
CA ARG A 533 -8.83 -9.80 -17.08
C ARG A 533 -7.73 -10.68 -17.71
N ALA A 534 -7.59 -11.93 -17.29
CA ALA A 534 -6.59 -12.85 -17.82
C ALA A 534 -6.71 -13.02 -19.35
N SER A 535 -5.63 -12.71 -20.06
CA SER A 535 -5.55 -12.80 -21.53
C SER A 535 -5.33 -14.22 -22.04
N TYR A 536 -4.98 -15.16 -21.16
CA TYR A 536 -4.68 -16.54 -21.50
C TYR A 536 -5.64 -17.50 -20.79
N ARG A 537 -6.21 -18.44 -21.54
CA ARG A 537 -6.99 -19.57 -21.01
C ARG A 537 -6.40 -20.87 -21.53
N ALA A 538 -6.25 -21.84 -20.63
CA ALA A 538 -5.76 -23.16 -20.98
C ALA A 538 -6.71 -23.84 -21.98
N SER A 539 -6.15 -24.63 -22.90
CA SER A 539 -6.90 -25.27 -23.96
C SER A 539 -7.74 -26.45 -23.45
N ASN A 540 -8.96 -26.59 -23.96
CA ASN A 540 -9.81 -27.76 -23.66
C ASN A 540 -9.16 -29.08 -24.07
N HIS A 541 -8.28 -29.04 -25.07
CA HIS A 541 -7.49 -30.19 -25.50
C HIS A 541 -6.54 -30.67 -24.39
N SER A 542 -5.79 -29.74 -23.76
CA SER A 542 -4.89 -30.08 -22.65
C SER A 542 -5.65 -30.61 -21.42
N PHE A 543 -6.82 -30.04 -21.09
CA PHE A 543 -7.66 -30.58 -20.00
C PHE A 543 -8.11 -32.02 -20.27
N ASN A 544 -8.60 -32.31 -21.48
CA ASN A 544 -9.03 -33.66 -21.85
C ASN A 544 -7.87 -34.65 -21.88
N LEU A 545 -6.68 -34.20 -22.31
CA LEU A 545 -5.48 -35.03 -22.37
C LEU A 545 -4.97 -35.39 -20.96
N LEU A 546 -4.99 -34.45 -20.01
CA LEU A 546 -4.63 -34.72 -18.62
C LEU A 546 -5.65 -35.66 -17.95
N ALA A 547 -6.94 -35.44 -18.17
CA ALA A 547 -8.00 -36.30 -17.63
C ALA A 547 -7.91 -37.74 -18.17
N ARG A 548 -7.66 -37.91 -19.48
CA ARG A 548 -7.53 -39.23 -20.12
C ARG A 548 -6.32 -40.01 -19.59
N ASN A 549 -5.24 -39.31 -19.26
CA ASN A 549 -4.00 -39.92 -18.77
C ASN A 549 -3.95 -40.03 -17.24
N GLY A 550 -5.03 -39.68 -16.53
CA GLY A 550 -5.09 -39.77 -15.06
C GLY A 550 -4.13 -38.82 -14.36
N VAL A 551 -3.85 -37.66 -14.97
CA VAL A 551 -2.87 -36.69 -14.47
C VAL A 551 -3.54 -35.65 -13.57
N ILE A 552 -3.07 -35.51 -12.35
CA ILE A 552 -3.56 -34.55 -11.36
C ILE A 552 -2.42 -33.62 -10.94
N ILE A 553 -2.71 -32.33 -10.83
CA ILE A 553 -1.76 -31.31 -10.37
C ILE A 553 -2.09 -30.98 -8.92
N GLU A 554 -1.25 -31.45 -7.98
CA GLU A 554 -1.42 -31.25 -6.55
C GLU A 554 -0.30 -30.35 -6.02
N GLY A 555 -0.61 -29.06 -5.85
CA GLY A 555 0.35 -28.07 -5.36
C GLY A 555 1.57 -27.90 -6.27
N ASN A 556 2.70 -28.50 -5.86
CA ASN A 556 3.99 -28.47 -6.57
C ASN A 556 4.39 -29.83 -7.17
N THR A 557 3.48 -30.81 -7.20
CA THR A 557 3.74 -32.13 -7.76
C THR A 557 2.65 -32.48 -8.77
N VAL A 558 3.06 -33.05 -9.89
CA VAL A 558 2.16 -33.63 -10.90
C VAL A 558 2.20 -35.14 -10.72
N THR A 559 1.06 -35.74 -10.45
CA THR A 559 0.91 -37.19 -10.34
C THR A 559 0.21 -37.73 -11.57
N GLN A 560 0.60 -38.92 -12.02
CA GLN A 560 -0.09 -39.69 -13.06
C GLN A 560 -0.51 -41.02 -12.46
N ASN A 561 -1.82 -41.31 -12.43
CA ASN A 561 -2.38 -42.53 -11.83
C ASN A 561 -1.92 -42.77 -10.37
N GLY A 562 -1.71 -41.69 -9.60
CA GLY A 562 -1.28 -41.74 -8.20
C GLY A 562 0.24 -41.76 -7.97
N GLU A 563 1.06 -41.85 -9.01
CA GLU A 563 2.53 -41.81 -8.90
C GLU A 563 3.10 -40.44 -9.31
N PRO A 564 4.09 -39.89 -8.60
CA PRO A 564 4.68 -38.60 -8.92
C PRO A 564 5.48 -38.67 -10.23
N LEU A 565 5.12 -37.81 -11.19
CA LEU A 565 5.71 -37.76 -12.54
C LEU A 565 6.58 -36.50 -12.73
N PHE A 566 6.08 -35.32 -12.34
CA PHE A 566 6.85 -34.07 -12.43
C PHE A 566 6.82 -33.28 -11.13
N LYS A 567 7.93 -32.61 -10.81
CA LYS A 567 8.02 -31.58 -9.78
C LYS A 567 7.92 -30.20 -10.41
N ILE A 568 6.99 -29.39 -9.92
CA ILE A 568 6.75 -28.02 -10.37
C ILE A 568 7.60 -27.08 -9.52
N HIS A 569 8.54 -26.41 -10.19
CA HIS A 569 9.31 -25.32 -9.59
C HIS A 569 8.66 -24.00 -10.02
N ARG A 570 7.80 -23.48 -9.15
CA ARG A 570 7.14 -22.18 -9.35
C ARG A 570 8.16 -21.06 -9.19
N ARG A 571 7.99 -20.01 -9.98
CA ARG A 571 8.84 -18.81 -9.97
C ARG A 571 7.95 -17.60 -9.78
N HIS A 572 8.46 -16.57 -9.13
CA HIS A 572 7.72 -15.34 -8.87
C HIS A 572 8.55 -14.14 -9.32
N ALA A 573 7.87 -13.07 -9.73
CA ALA A 573 8.52 -11.82 -10.10
C ALA A 573 9.22 -11.21 -8.89
N ALA A 574 10.40 -10.62 -9.09
CA ALA A 574 11.19 -10.02 -8.02
C ALA A 574 10.55 -8.75 -7.42
N ARG A 575 9.65 -8.08 -8.16
CA ARG A 575 8.94 -6.88 -7.72
C ARG A 575 7.47 -7.20 -7.49
N LYS A 576 6.90 -6.66 -6.42
CA LYS A 576 5.46 -6.76 -6.13
C LYS A 576 4.68 -5.76 -6.96
N THR A 577 3.52 -6.18 -7.44
CA THR A 577 2.51 -5.32 -8.08
C THR A 577 1.21 -5.62 -7.36
N GLN A 578 0.54 -4.59 -6.82
CA GLN A 578 -0.69 -4.75 -6.03
C GLN A 578 -0.55 -5.72 -4.83
N GLY A 579 0.57 -5.63 -4.09
CA GLY A 579 0.75 -6.36 -2.83
C GLY A 579 1.11 -7.85 -2.93
N CYS A 580 0.95 -8.48 -4.10
CA CYS A 580 1.28 -9.89 -4.34
C CYS A 580 2.44 -10.06 -5.34
N TYR A 581 3.22 -11.12 -5.17
CA TYR A 581 4.25 -11.48 -6.15
C TYR A 581 3.60 -12.16 -7.36
N ARG A 582 3.72 -11.53 -8.54
CA ARG A 582 3.21 -12.09 -9.79
C ARG A 582 3.89 -13.42 -10.08
N GLU A 583 3.12 -14.51 -10.19
CA GLU A 583 3.66 -15.83 -10.50
C GLU A 583 4.13 -15.85 -11.96
N LEU A 584 5.35 -16.32 -12.19
CA LEU A 584 6.00 -16.47 -13.50
C LEU A 584 5.90 -17.92 -13.97
N MET A 585 6.24 -18.14 -15.25
CA MET A 585 6.21 -19.47 -15.85
C MET A 585 7.08 -20.48 -15.06
N PRO A 586 6.49 -21.57 -14.54
CA PRO A 586 7.20 -22.57 -13.74
C PRO A 586 8.08 -23.46 -14.62
N THR A 587 8.95 -24.24 -13.99
CA THR A 587 9.73 -25.30 -14.65
C THR A 587 9.36 -26.67 -14.12
N LEU A 588 9.18 -27.64 -15.01
CA LEU A 588 8.86 -29.03 -14.67
C LEU A 588 10.12 -29.90 -14.73
N GLU A 589 10.46 -30.50 -13.60
CA GLU A 589 11.52 -31.49 -13.45
C GLU A 589 10.92 -32.89 -13.40
N TYR A 590 11.47 -33.85 -14.16
CA TYR A 590 10.99 -35.23 -14.15
C TYR A 590 11.42 -35.94 -12.87
N ILE A 591 10.46 -36.56 -12.18
CA ILE A 591 10.75 -37.38 -11.01
C ILE A 591 10.98 -38.80 -11.52
N LYS A 592 12.19 -39.32 -11.28
CA LYS A 592 12.54 -40.68 -11.70
C LYS A 592 11.65 -41.67 -10.96
N GLN A 593 10.69 -42.27 -11.66
CA GLN A 593 9.93 -43.40 -11.14
C GLN A 593 10.91 -44.58 -11.00
N GLU A 594 11.26 -44.93 -9.76
CA GLU A 594 11.83 -46.25 -9.51
C GLU A 594 10.73 -47.25 -9.84
N GLN A 595 10.80 -47.87 -11.02
CA GLN A 595 10.01 -49.06 -11.29
C GLN A 595 10.30 -50.03 -10.16
N LYS A 596 9.34 -50.21 -9.24
CA LYS A 596 9.30 -51.41 -8.41
C LYS A 596 9.25 -52.56 -9.40
N GLN A 597 10.41 -53.18 -9.65
CA GLN A 597 10.45 -54.53 -10.16
C GLN A 597 9.70 -55.35 -9.11
N GLU A 598 8.43 -55.62 -9.36
CA GLU A 598 7.73 -56.68 -8.66
C GLU A 598 8.61 -57.91 -8.82
N LYS A 599 9.23 -58.34 -7.71
CA LYS A 599 9.89 -59.63 -7.69
C LYS A 599 8.85 -60.64 -8.16
N PRO A 600 9.09 -61.40 -9.24
CA PRO A 600 8.11 -62.35 -9.72
C PRO A 600 7.74 -63.25 -8.54
N SER A 601 6.44 -63.44 -8.32
CA SER A 601 5.92 -64.28 -7.26
C SER A 601 6.65 -65.63 -7.27
N ILE A 602 6.90 -66.20 -6.09
CA ILE A 602 7.51 -67.53 -5.95
C ILE A 602 6.80 -68.57 -6.83
N ARG A 603 5.51 -68.37 -7.11
CA ARG A 603 4.69 -69.19 -8.02
C ARG A 603 5.11 -69.11 -9.49
N ASP A 604 5.57 -67.96 -9.97
CA ASP A 604 6.08 -67.76 -11.34
C ASP A 604 7.54 -68.18 -11.47
N GLN A 605 8.34 -68.02 -10.40
CA GLN A 605 9.70 -68.55 -10.34
C GLN A 605 9.71 -70.10 -10.37
N LEU A 606 8.75 -70.76 -9.70
CA LEU A 606 8.58 -72.22 -9.77
C LEU A 606 8.06 -72.70 -11.14
N LYS A 607 7.23 -71.90 -11.84
CA LYS A 607 6.77 -72.22 -13.19
C LYS A 607 7.86 -72.07 -14.25
N ALA A 608 8.76 -71.11 -14.09
CA ALA A 608 9.93 -70.93 -14.95
C ALA A 608 10.98 -72.04 -14.73
N ALA A 609 11.19 -72.47 -13.48
CA ALA A 609 12.06 -73.61 -13.16
C ALA A 609 11.51 -74.96 -13.70
N ALA A 610 10.19 -75.12 -13.79
CA ALA A 610 9.56 -76.30 -14.40
C ALA A 610 9.65 -76.30 -15.94
N LYS A 611 9.90 -75.16 -16.58
CA LYS A 611 10.03 -75.02 -18.05
C LYS A 611 11.48 -75.15 -18.55
N GLN A 612 12.47 -75.20 -17.65
CA GLN A 612 13.89 -75.39 -17.97
C GLN A 612 14.42 -76.77 -17.56
N GLN A 613 13.56 -77.77 -17.36
CA GLN A 613 14.02 -79.15 -17.43
C GLN A 613 14.12 -79.57 -18.90
N PRO A 614 15.28 -80.05 -19.38
CA PRO A 614 15.36 -80.65 -20.70
C PRO A 614 14.45 -81.88 -20.71
N GLU A 615 13.62 -82.00 -21.75
CA GLU A 615 12.89 -83.21 -22.08
C GLU A 615 13.86 -84.39 -22.10
N LYS A 616 13.86 -85.19 -21.03
CA LYS A 616 14.36 -86.57 -21.10
C LYS A 616 13.38 -87.32 -21.98
N LYS A 617 13.79 -87.53 -23.24
CA LYS A 617 13.20 -88.53 -24.13
C LYS A 617 13.04 -89.85 -23.37
N SER A 618 11.80 -90.34 -23.33
CA SER A 618 11.46 -91.70 -22.91
C SER A 618 12.20 -92.72 -23.79
N PRO A 619 12.66 -93.85 -23.23
CA PRO A 619 13.38 -94.87 -23.99
C PRO A 619 12.39 -95.65 -24.86
N VAL A 620 12.60 -95.63 -26.17
CA VAL A 620 11.93 -96.60 -27.07
C VAL A 620 12.58 -97.96 -26.85
N LYS A 621 11.77 -98.91 -26.39
CA LYS A 621 12.08 -100.34 -26.42
C LYS A 621 12.13 -100.79 -27.88
N SER A 622 13.22 -101.43 -28.28
CA SER A 622 13.16 -102.53 -29.24
C SER A 622 14.32 -103.50 -28.98
N LYS A 623 13.95 -104.68 -28.49
CA LYS A 623 14.76 -105.89 -28.43
C LYS A 623 15.02 -106.41 -29.86
N THR A 624 16.18 -107.05 -30.05
CA THR A 624 16.45 -108.30 -30.81
C THR A 624 15.56 -108.62 -32.03
N HIS A 625 16.01 -109.10 -33.18
CA HIS A 625 17.24 -109.77 -33.62
C HIS A 625 17.16 -109.82 -35.15
N ASP A 626 18.34 -109.84 -35.78
CA ASP A 626 18.71 -110.39 -37.10
C ASP A 626 17.68 -110.90 -38.15
N MET A 627 18.07 -110.55 -39.38
CA MET A 627 18.20 -111.39 -40.59
C MET A 627 16.99 -111.72 -41.47
N GLU A 628 17.28 -111.55 -42.77
CA GLU A 628 16.75 -112.23 -43.97
C GLU A 628 15.28 -111.92 -44.29
N LEU A 629 14.91 -111.46 -45.48
CA LEU A 629 15.36 -111.72 -46.85
C LEU A 629 14.94 -110.53 -47.74
#